data_AF-A0A919ZQM1-F1
#
_entry.id   AF-A0A919ZQM1-F1
#
_cell.length_a   1.000
_cell.length_b   1.000
_cell.length_c   1.000
_cell.angle_alpha   90.00
_cell.angle_beta   90.00
_cell.angle_gamma   90.00
#
_symmetry.space_group_name_H-M   'P 1'
#
loop_
_entity.id
_entity.type
_entity.pdbx_description
1 polymer ?
#
loop_
_entity_poly.entity_id
_entity_poly.type
_entity_poly.pdbx_seq_one_letter_code
_entity_poly.pdbx_strand_id
1 'polypeptide(L)'
;MNIDKKKISFIGVYFLFFISLCSSQPSAKYRPFDWLVFKEPGSITSISEGYEFLYIGTSHGGIYRYHLYGNQYDFPITTAQGLDNNNINSVHFDHSTGIIWASSYGSLQYSYTREGDWRVIDLVDIGLRKNDRIVQLGNSKNYIWAKASAVYVKLDKSSGVLAGIYPMPDEINIVWSSGKYNEQPEIASVLNDYALMSGWMASGSKLIDGYGRYIDITSGLIGKHNDVWIGTSDGTLFQGNKTMEAMFPTEFGIRGSNINALFHNDEELWIGSKGYDIGRGVTKLNTRTFQTDHFDFDVTVNMNLTEIHSFYDFDNVLWVGGNSVILVFDKSENYWRTLGEERGVPNTYVTSMVGDSNYVWIGSYYGVRQIDRKTKREEPMGFEYLFYNHPVNDLFLNDYGVWIASRTGIYLYDKNNPQIMNALSIGDSYLDFPVSRVTSIFQQNNLVYFATNIGIIVFDTEEKFWDMAIPASDYKGLDVNDILLLGKFCFIATDRGMFRINLKSKGVREYNFDFIGSVNTIENIGKYIWMGTSEGLIRFKWRKDL
;
A
#
# COMPACT_ATOMS: atom_id res chain seq x y z
N MET A 1 37.37 -29.49 52.06
CA MET A 1 36.21 -28.63 51.74
C MET A 1 36.75 -27.24 51.43
N ASN A 2 37.04 -26.98 50.15
CA ASN A 2 37.32 -25.65 49.62
C ASN A 2 37.19 -25.76 48.09
N ILE A 3 35.99 -25.45 47.61
CA ILE A 3 35.72 -25.37 46.18
C ILE A 3 36.22 -24.00 45.72
N ASP A 4 37.12 -24.06 44.74
CA ASP A 4 37.85 -22.93 44.19
C ASP A 4 36.91 -21.93 43.52
N LYS A 5 36.75 -20.74 44.12
CA LYS A 5 35.83 -19.66 43.72
C LYS A 5 36.22 -18.94 42.42
N LYS A 6 37.19 -19.42 41.65
CA LYS A 6 37.69 -18.75 40.43
C LYS A 6 37.16 -19.29 39.09
N LYS A 7 36.29 -20.31 39.09
CA LYS A 7 35.68 -20.83 37.85
C LYS A 7 34.20 -20.47 37.62
N ILE A 8 33.58 -19.68 38.51
CA ILE A 8 32.16 -19.29 38.39
C ILE A 8 32.00 -17.87 37.81
N SER A 9 33.09 -17.11 37.63
CA SER A 9 33.05 -15.73 37.13
C SER A 9 33.14 -15.58 35.59
N PHE A 10 33.31 -16.66 34.83
CA PHE A 10 33.48 -16.60 33.36
C PHE A 10 32.28 -17.12 32.56
N ILE A 11 31.24 -17.65 33.23
CA ILE A 11 30.01 -18.13 32.59
C ILE A 11 28.87 -17.10 32.66
N GLY A 12 29.02 -16.06 33.50
CA GLY A 12 28.05 -14.96 33.63
C GLY A 12 28.23 -13.78 32.66
N VAL A 13 29.29 -13.76 31.85
CA VAL A 13 29.57 -12.65 30.91
C VAL A 13 29.26 -13.01 29.45
N TYR A 14 29.05 -14.29 29.13
CA TYR A 14 28.64 -14.73 27.80
C TYR A 14 27.12 -14.90 27.62
N PHE A 15 26.32 -14.68 28.68
CA PHE A 15 24.86 -14.80 28.64
C PHE A 15 24.11 -13.46 28.50
N LEU A 16 24.82 -12.35 28.34
CA LEU A 16 24.25 -10.98 28.28
C LEU A 16 24.31 -10.32 26.90
N PHE A 17 24.51 -11.08 25.83
CA PHE A 17 24.58 -10.54 24.46
C PHE A 17 23.61 -11.20 23.46
N PHE A 18 22.50 -11.77 23.94
CA PHE A 18 21.56 -12.48 23.05
C PHE A 18 20.09 -12.07 23.16
N ILE A 19 19.76 -10.91 23.73
CA ILE A 19 18.38 -10.39 23.71
C ILE A 19 18.40 -8.92 23.29
N SER A 20 18.50 -8.70 21.97
CA SER A 20 17.86 -7.60 21.26
C SER A 20 18.03 -7.81 19.74
N LEU A 21 17.58 -8.96 19.22
CA LEU A 21 17.27 -9.07 17.79
C LEU A 21 15.82 -8.66 17.59
N CYS A 22 15.49 -7.39 17.85
CA CYS A 22 14.28 -6.80 17.30
C CYS A 22 14.53 -6.59 15.81
N SER A 23 14.26 -7.63 15.03
CA SER A 23 14.42 -7.60 13.58
C SER A 23 13.16 -7.00 12.98
N SER A 24 13.05 -5.67 13.04
CA SER A 24 11.96 -4.99 12.32
C SER A 24 12.39 -4.53 10.92
N GLN A 25 13.68 -4.64 10.58
CA GLN A 25 14.13 -4.55 9.20
C GLN A 25 14.16 -5.95 8.59
N PRO A 26 13.61 -6.19 7.38
CA PRO A 26 13.82 -7.45 6.69
C PRO A 26 15.33 -7.62 6.60
N SER A 27 15.90 -8.63 7.27
CA SER A 27 17.32 -9.06 7.28
C SER A 27 18.41 -7.97 7.07
N ALA A 28 19.48 -8.00 7.86
CA ALA A 28 20.62 -7.05 7.73
C ALA A 28 21.23 -6.89 6.30
N LYS A 29 20.89 -7.75 5.34
CA LYS A 29 21.25 -7.62 3.92
C LYS A 29 20.54 -6.49 3.17
N TYR A 30 19.35 -6.04 3.60
CA TYR A 30 18.59 -5.01 2.90
C TYR A 30 18.85 -3.61 3.47
N ARG A 31 18.86 -2.59 2.62
CA ARG A 31 18.84 -1.19 3.06
C ARG A 31 17.41 -0.76 3.42
N PRO A 32 17.21 0.29 4.24
CA PRO A 32 15.89 0.68 4.74
C PRO A 32 14.82 0.87 3.66
N PHE A 33 15.19 1.38 2.47
CA PHE A 33 14.26 1.64 1.35
C PHE A 33 14.39 0.66 0.18
N ASP A 34 15.00 -0.51 0.40
CA ASP A 34 14.96 -1.59 -0.61
C ASP A 34 13.57 -2.22 -0.71
N TRP A 35 12.84 -2.22 0.41
CA TRP A 35 11.40 -2.45 0.50
C TRP A 35 10.74 -1.14 0.91
N LEU A 36 9.62 -0.80 0.27
CA LEU A 36 8.87 0.40 0.58
C LEU A 36 7.39 0.06 0.56
N VAL A 37 6.66 0.46 1.60
CA VAL A 37 5.22 0.23 1.71
C VAL A 37 4.53 1.58 1.73
N PHE A 38 3.55 1.75 0.85
CA PHE A 38 2.63 2.88 0.85
C PHE A 38 1.28 2.36 1.36
N LYS A 39 0.71 3.06 2.33
CA LYS A 39 -0.59 2.73 2.94
C LYS A 39 -1.44 3.98 2.99
N GLU A 40 -2.75 3.83 3.14
CA GLU A 40 -3.58 4.97 3.48
C GLU A 40 -3.15 5.61 4.79
N PRO A 41 -2.94 6.94 4.85
CA PRO A 41 -2.50 7.60 6.07
C PRO A 41 -3.56 7.53 7.17
N GLY A 42 -4.84 7.71 6.82
CA GLY A 42 -5.89 7.96 7.80
C GLY A 42 -5.72 9.32 8.47
N SER A 43 -6.08 9.41 9.76
CA SER A 43 -6.01 10.66 10.52
C SER A 43 -4.56 11.05 10.83
N ILE A 44 -4.22 12.32 10.65
CA ILE A 44 -2.93 12.87 11.09
C ILE A 44 -2.98 13.03 12.62
N THR A 45 -2.13 12.32 13.35
CA THR A 45 -2.18 12.29 14.82
C THR A 45 -1.20 13.29 15.46
N SER A 46 -0.06 13.53 14.81
CA SER A 46 1.02 14.36 15.32
C SER A 46 1.97 14.77 14.19
N ILE A 47 2.64 15.89 14.37
CA ILE A 47 3.53 16.54 13.43
C ILE A 47 4.75 17.03 14.21
N SER A 48 5.94 16.77 13.68
CA SER A 48 7.19 17.23 14.27
C SER A 48 8.17 17.69 13.19
N GLU A 49 8.70 18.90 13.35
CA GLU A 49 9.69 19.47 12.44
C GLU A 49 11.09 18.90 12.75
N GLY A 50 11.76 18.36 11.75
CA GLY A 50 13.14 17.89 11.80
C GLY A 50 14.14 18.89 11.22
N TYR A 51 15.34 18.41 10.85
CA TYR A 51 16.32 19.26 10.15
C TYR A 51 15.95 19.49 8.68
N GLU A 52 15.58 18.41 7.98
CA GLU A 52 15.30 18.44 6.53
C GLU A 52 13.85 18.02 6.22
N PHE A 53 13.22 17.30 7.14
CA PHE A 53 11.90 16.71 6.97
C PHE A 53 10.95 17.15 8.07
N LEU A 54 9.70 17.40 7.69
CA LEU A 54 8.56 17.33 8.59
C LEU A 54 8.14 15.85 8.71
N TYR A 55 8.06 15.36 9.93
CA TYR A 55 7.58 14.01 10.23
C TYR A 55 6.10 14.09 10.63
N ILE A 56 5.28 13.32 9.92
CA ILE A 56 3.83 13.31 10.06
C ILE A 56 3.42 11.92 10.56
N GLY A 57 3.01 11.84 11.81
CA GLY A 57 2.44 10.63 12.40
C GLY A 57 1.01 10.42 11.91
N THR A 58 0.70 9.21 11.49
CA THR A 58 -0.61 8.87 10.92
C THR A 58 -1.22 7.65 11.61
N SER A 59 -2.55 7.53 11.57
CA SER A 59 -3.25 6.46 12.28
C SER A 59 -3.14 5.08 11.60
N HIS A 60 -2.82 5.03 10.31
CA HIS A 60 -2.74 3.76 9.55
C HIS A 60 -1.48 3.61 8.71
N GLY A 61 -0.84 4.70 8.30
CA GLY A 61 0.22 4.69 7.29
C GLY A 61 1.65 4.86 7.79
N GLY A 62 1.87 4.77 9.10
CA GLY A 62 3.18 4.95 9.71
C GLY A 62 3.55 6.43 9.84
N ILE A 63 4.81 6.74 9.56
CA ILE A 63 5.35 8.10 9.60
C ILE A 63 5.62 8.55 8.17
N TYR A 64 4.84 9.52 7.69
CA TYR A 64 5.10 10.19 6.43
C TYR A 64 6.14 11.29 6.60
N ARG A 65 6.91 11.54 5.53
CA ARG A 65 7.97 12.55 5.53
C ARG A 65 7.72 13.55 4.42
N TYR A 66 7.80 14.83 4.77
CA TYR A 66 7.71 15.93 3.83
C TYR A 66 9.01 16.73 3.85
N HIS A 67 9.67 16.86 2.71
CA HIS A 67 10.97 17.51 2.61
C HIS A 67 10.80 19.04 2.63
N LEU A 68 11.22 19.69 3.72
CA LEU A 68 10.97 21.12 3.98
C LEU A 68 11.55 22.01 2.88
N TYR A 69 12.78 21.74 2.43
CA TYR A 69 13.44 22.56 1.39
C TYR A 69 13.05 22.18 -0.04
N GLY A 70 12.48 20.99 -0.23
CA GLY A 70 12.16 20.42 -1.54
C GLY A 70 10.69 20.57 -1.89
N ASN A 71 9.86 20.91 -0.88
CA ASN A 71 8.42 21.09 -0.97
C ASN A 71 7.71 19.89 -1.62
N GLN A 72 8.13 18.68 -1.22
CA GLN A 72 7.63 17.41 -1.76
C GLN A 72 7.64 16.30 -0.70
N TYR A 73 6.73 15.34 -0.86
CA TYR A 73 6.72 14.13 -0.06
C TYR A 73 7.89 13.20 -0.41
N ASP A 74 8.40 12.49 0.59
CA ASP A 74 9.46 11.48 0.45
C ASP A 74 8.95 10.13 0.98
N PHE A 75 9.79 9.10 0.89
CA PHE A 75 9.47 7.74 1.29
C PHE A 75 8.95 7.67 2.72
N PRO A 76 7.77 7.04 2.95
CA PRO A 76 7.26 6.84 4.30
C PRO A 76 8.13 5.85 5.08
N ILE A 77 8.03 5.93 6.40
CA ILE A 77 8.60 4.97 7.33
C ILE A 77 7.47 4.11 7.86
N THR A 78 7.57 2.82 7.57
CA THR A 78 6.56 1.82 7.91
C THR A 78 7.20 0.62 8.61
N THR A 79 6.42 -0.41 8.86
CA THR A 79 6.89 -1.72 9.33
C THR A 79 7.98 -2.33 8.43
N ALA A 80 8.04 -1.98 7.13
CA ALA A 80 9.14 -2.42 6.27
C ALA A 80 10.50 -1.75 6.60
N GLN A 81 10.49 -0.59 7.25
CA GLN A 81 11.68 0.15 7.66
C GLN A 81 12.14 -0.21 9.08
N GLY A 82 11.33 -0.90 9.88
CA GLY A 82 11.64 -1.16 11.27
C GLY A 82 10.58 -0.72 12.27
N LEU A 83 9.55 -0.01 11.83
CA LEU A 83 8.50 0.44 12.73
C LEU A 83 7.76 -0.78 13.33
N ASP A 84 7.49 -0.77 14.62
CA ASP A 84 6.75 -1.84 15.31
C ASP A 84 5.30 -1.93 14.80
N ASN A 85 4.69 -0.76 14.56
CA ASN A 85 3.30 -0.65 14.09
C ASN A 85 3.14 0.62 13.24
N ASN A 86 2.33 0.54 12.18
CA ASN A 86 2.01 1.68 11.32
C ASN A 86 0.96 2.64 11.94
N ASN A 87 0.31 2.28 13.05
CA ASN A 87 -0.53 3.19 13.80
C ASN A 87 0.31 4.03 14.77
N ILE A 88 0.54 5.29 14.40
CA ILE A 88 1.33 6.25 15.18
C ILE A 88 0.39 7.18 15.93
N ASN A 89 0.55 7.23 17.26
CA ASN A 89 -0.19 8.17 18.12
C ASN A 89 0.50 9.54 18.21
N SER A 90 1.83 9.55 18.27
CA SER A 90 2.63 10.77 18.39
C SER A 90 4.02 10.54 17.82
N VAL A 91 4.59 11.59 17.21
CA VAL A 91 5.97 11.60 16.70
C VAL A 91 6.70 12.82 17.24
N HIS A 92 7.98 12.70 17.54
CA HIS A 92 8.82 13.80 17.99
C HIS A 92 10.25 13.65 17.50
N PHE A 93 10.77 14.71 16.90
CA PHE A 93 12.17 14.84 16.53
C PHE A 93 12.92 15.66 17.57
N ASP A 94 13.91 15.05 18.22
CA ASP A 94 14.78 15.75 19.16
C ASP A 94 15.92 16.43 18.40
N HIS A 95 15.84 17.75 18.23
CA HIS A 95 16.89 18.54 17.57
C HIS A 95 18.24 18.55 18.31
N SER A 96 18.30 18.12 19.58
CA SER A 96 19.57 18.06 20.32
C SER A 96 20.37 16.80 20.03
N THR A 97 19.70 15.69 19.73
CA THR A 97 20.31 14.37 19.49
C THR A 97 20.18 13.90 18.05
N GLY A 98 19.23 14.45 17.29
CA GLY A 98 18.85 13.98 15.96
C GLY A 98 17.98 12.71 15.97
N ILE A 99 17.51 12.28 17.14
CA ILE A 99 16.73 11.06 17.32
C ILE A 99 15.27 11.35 17.01
N ILE A 100 14.64 10.45 16.27
CA ILE A 100 13.19 10.42 16.11
C ILE A 100 12.58 9.44 17.11
N TRP A 101 11.54 9.88 17.79
CA TRP A 101 10.71 9.11 18.69
C TRP A 101 9.30 9.00 18.11
N ALA A 102 8.70 7.82 18.18
CA ALA A 102 7.32 7.61 17.79
C ALA A 102 6.64 6.71 18.81
N SER A 103 5.41 7.01 19.18
CA SER A 103 4.61 6.15 20.04
C SER A 103 3.52 5.47 19.24
N SER A 104 3.32 4.19 19.48
CA SER A 104 2.29 3.36 18.87
C SER A 104 1.43 2.73 19.98
N TYR A 105 0.48 1.88 19.60
CA TYR A 105 -0.30 1.14 20.59
C TYR A 105 0.58 0.12 21.32
N GLY A 106 0.71 0.23 22.64
CA GLY A 106 1.47 -0.72 23.46
C GLY A 106 2.98 -0.50 23.49
N SER A 107 3.54 0.35 22.62
CA SER A 107 4.98 0.58 22.51
C SER A 107 5.37 2.05 22.28
N LEU A 108 6.58 2.40 22.73
CA LEU A 108 7.32 3.60 22.36
C LEU A 108 8.56 3.15 21.58
N GLN A 109 8.87 3.81 20.48
CA GLN A 109 9.96 3.41 19.59
C GLN A 109 10.81 4.61 19.18
N TYR A 110 12.08 4.37 18.90
CA TYR A 110 13.00 5.43 18.48
C TYR A 110 14.07 4.92 17.51
N SER A 111 14.61 5.84 16.71
CA SER A 111 15.67 5.55 15.75
C SER A 111 16.74 6.63 15.75
N TYR A 112 18.02 6.22 15.75
CA TYR A 112 19.16 7.11 15.55
C TYR A 112 19.39 7.47 14.08
N THR A 113 19.02 6.57 13.17
CA THR A 113 19.25 6.79 11.73
C THR A 113 18.17 7.67 11.11
N ARG A 114 16.99 7.70 11.75
CA ARG A 114 15.74 8.35 11.30
C ARG A 114 15.03 7.64 10.15
N GLU A 115 15.62 6.58 9.61
CA GLU A 115 15.11 5.85 8.44
C GLU A 115 14.83 4.39 8.75
N GLY A 116 15.62 3.77 9.62
CA GLY A 116 15.48 2.37 10.04
C GLY A 116 16.18 2.10 11.37
N ASP A 117 16.50 0.84 11.68
CA ASP A 117 17.09 0.43 12.98
C ASP A 117 16.30 0.98 14.18
N TRP A 118 14.99 0.77 14.13
CA TRP A 118 14.07 1.18 15.18
C TRP A 118 14.19 0.27 16.40
N ARG A 119 14.25 0.90 17.57
CA ARG A 119 14.23 0.20 18.86
C ARG A 119 12.92 0.40 19.54
N VAL A 120 12.37 -0.68 20.06
CA VAL A 120 11.06 -0.73 20.70
C VAL A 120 11.24 -0.81 22.21
N ILE A 121 10.45 -0.03 22.93
CA ILE A 121 10.31 -0.02 24.38
C ILE A 121 8.84 -0.29 24.67
N ASP A 122 8.57 -1.39 25.37
CA ASP A 122 7.20 -1.70 25.77
C ASP A 122 6.70 -0.66 26.78
N LEU A 123 5.43 -0.24 26.66
CA LEU A 123 4.84 0.74 27.59
C LEU A 123 4.92 0.28 29.05
N VAL A 124 4.91 -1.03 29.29
CA VAL A 124 5.02 -1.63 30.62
C VAL A 124 6.39 -1.34 31.25
N ASP A 125 7.46 -1.30 30.46
CA ASP A 125 8.83 -1.06 30.95
C ASP A 125 9.04 0.39 31.38
N ILE A 126 8.23 1.31 30.85
CA ILE A 126 8.21 2.72 31.24
C ILE A 126 7.09 3.04 32.25
N GLY A 127 6.50 2.01 32.85
CA GLY A 127 5.51 2.11 33.94
C GLY A 127 4.10 2.53 33.51
N LEU A 128 3.78 2.39 32.22
CA LEU A 128 2.44 2.58 31.66
C LEU A 128 1.75 1.23 31.42
N ARG A 129 0.42 1.23 31.31
CA ARG A 129 -0.34 0.03 30.91
C ARG A 129 -0.28 -0.13 29.40
N LYS A 130 -0.42 -1.36 28.90
CA LYS A 130 -0.46 -1.64 27.45
C LYS A 130 -1.54 -0.85 26.69
N ASN A 131 -2.64 -0.52 27.36
CA ASN A 131 -3.76 0.23 26.77
C ASN A 131 -3.64 1.75 26.94
N ASP A 132 -2.64 2.23 27.70
CA ASP A 132 -2.41 3.67 27.81
C ASP A 132 -1.93 4.21 26.47
N ARG A 133 -2.27 5.46 26.18
CA ARG A 133 -1.88 6.14 24.95
C ARG A 133 -0.98 7.31 25.30
N ILE A 134 0.18 7.36 24.65
CA ILE A 134 1.02 8.56 24.62
C ILE A 134 0.42 9.48 23.57
N VAL A 135 -0.06 10.65 24.00
CA VAL A 135 -0.78 11.61 23.17
C VAL A 135 0.16 12.65 22.58
N GLN A 136 1.30 12.88 23.25
CA GLN A 136 2.26 13.89 22.85
C GLN A 136 3.65 13.53 23.37
N LEU A 137 4.66 13.82 22.57
CA LEU A 137 6.07 13.65 22.90
C LEU A 137 6.76 15.02 22.88
N GLY A 138 7.82 15.16 23.66
CA GLY A 138 8.58 16.40 23.73
C GLY A 138 9.95 16.16 24.35
N ASN A 139 10.87 17.10 24.19
CA ASN A 139 12.19 16.99 24.79
C ASN A 139 12.57 18.23 25.58
N SER A 140 13.37 18.00 26.61
CA SER A 140 14.11 19.04 27.31
C SER A 140 15.60 18.94 26.96
N LYS A 141 16.46 19.64 27.71
CA LYS A 141 17.92 19.62 27.49
C LYS A 141 18.52 18.20 27.62
N ASN A 142 18.02 17.43 28.59
CA ASN A 142 18.61 16.14 28.96
C ASN A 142 17.66 14.95 28.85
N TYR A 143 16.35 15.18 28.74
CA TYR A 143 15.34 14.12 28.81
C TYR A 143 14.35 14.20 27.66
N ILE A 144 13.79 13.05 27.31
CA ILE A 144 12.57 12.95 26.50
C ILE A 144 11.37 12.77 27.45
N TRP A 145 10.27 13.40 27.10
CA TRP A 145 9.04 13.45 27.84
C TRP A 145 7.91 12.86 27.02
N ALA A 146 7.17 11.93 27.62
CA ALA A 146 5.97 11.36 27.04
C ALA A 146 4.76 11.73 27.88
N LYS A 147 3.81 12.42 27.26
CA LYS A 147 2.52 12.76 27.87
C LYS A 147 1.54 11.61 27.60
N ALA A 148 1.26 10.84 28.63
CA ALA A 148 0.17 9.86 28.63
C ALA A 148 -1.14 10.52 29.10
N SER A 149 -2.25 9.79 29.07
CA SER A 149 -3.59 10.31 29.42
C SER A 149 -3.68 11.01 30.79
N ALA A 150 -2.93 10.54 31.79
CA ALA A 150 -3.00 11.05 33.16
C ALA A 150 -1.65 11.37 33.80
N VAL A 151 -0.53 11.02 33.15
CA VAL A 151 0.82 11.14 33.71
C VAL A 151 1.81 11.57 32.64
N TYR A 152 2.94 12.10 33.09
CA TYR A 152 4.10 12.45 32.27
C TYR A 152 5.24 11.51 32.61
N VAL A 153 5.73 10.81 31.60
CA VAL A 153 6.85 9.88 31.74
C VAL A 153 8.12 10.57 31.27
N LYS A 154 9.13 10.58 32.13
CA LYS A 154 10.46 11.15 31.88
C LYS A 154 11.42 10.02 31.58
N LEU A 155 12.09 10.08 30.43
CA LEU A 155 13.01 9.05 29.98
C LEU A 155 14.38 9.66 29.61
N ASP A 156 15.43 8.87 29.71
CA ASP A 156 16.74 9.21 29.17
C ASP A 156 16.65 9.42 27.64
N LYS A 157 17.19 10.53 27.16
CA LYS A 157 17.05 10.94 25.76
C LYS A 157 17.81 10.08 24.75
N SER A 158 18.74 9.23 25.21
CA SER A 158 19.59 8.42 24.31
C SER A 158 19.18 6.95 24.27
N SER A 159 18.69 6.43 25.40
CA SER A 159 18.38 5.02 25.60
C SER A 159 16.89 4.75 25.81
N GLY A 160 16.12 5.77 26.21
CA GLY A 160 14.71 5.63 26.57
C GLY A 160 14.47 4.95 27.91
N VAL A 161 15.52 4.79 28.73
CA VAL A 161 15.39 4.24 30.09
C VAL A 161 14.56 5.17 30.96
N LEU A 162 13.63 4.59 31.73
CA LEU A 162 12.75 5.33 32.63
C LEU A 162 13.54 6.09 33.70
N ALA A 163 13.36 7.41 33.75
CA ALA A 163 13.93 8.28 34.77
C ALA A 163 12.90 8.64 35.86
N GLY A 164 11.61 8.72 35.53
CA GLY A 164 10.55 8.95 36.51
C GLY A 164 9.17 9.14 35.87
N ILE A 165 8.12 9.09 36.70
CA ILE A 165 6.73 9.33 36.31
C ILE A 165 6.15 10.42 37.20
N TYR A 166 5.53 11.42 36.60
CA TYR A 166 5.09 12.62 37.29
C TYR A 166 3.64 12.97 36.92
N PRO A 167 2.85 13.54 37.85
CA PRO A 167 1.52 14.06 37.53
C PRO A 167 1.57 15.33 36.67
N MET A 168 2.67 16.07 36.74
CA MET A 168 3.00 17.24 35.92
C MET A 168 4.50 17.27 35.65
N PRO A 169 4.99 17.83 34.52
CA PRO A 169 6.42 17.89 34.26
C PRO A 169 7.18 18.67 35.34
N ASP A 170 8.34 18.15 35.74
CA ASP A 170 9.24 18.82 36.71
C ASP A 170 10.17 19.85 36.03
N GLU A 171 10.11 19.97 34.70
CA GLU A 171 10.88 20.90 33.89
C GLU A 171 9.95 21.82 33.10
N ILE A 172 10.31 23.11 33.06
CA ILE A 172 9.48 24.15 32.43
C ILE A 172 9.77 24.25 30.92
N ASN A 173 11.03 24.08 30.53
CA ASN A 173 11.50 24.27 29.15
C ASN A 173 11.44 22.94 28.37
N ILE A 174 10.23 22.46 28.11
CA ILE A 174 9.98 21.28 27.28
C ILE A 174 9.45 21.75 25.93
N VAL A 175 10.13 21.36 24.85
CA VAL A 175 9.69 21.60 23.48
C VAL A 175 8.86 20.39 23.06
N TRP A 176 7.56 20.59 22.91
CA TRP A 176 6.62 19.54 22.53
C TRP A 176 6.44 19.51 21.01
N SER A 177 6.31 18.31 20.44
CA SER A 177 5.73 18.15 19.11
C SER A 177 4.23 18.46 19.15
N SER A 178 3.58 18.53 18.00
CA SER A 178 2.14 18.71 18.02
C SER A 178 1.44 17.50 18.63
N GLY A 179 0.38 17.78 19.37
CA GLY A 179 -0.55 16.78 19.88
C GLY A 179 -1.96 17.10 19.41
N LYS A 180 -2.94 16.43 20.04
CA LYS A 180 -4.36 16.66 19.75
C LYS A 180 -4.72 18.15 19.83
N TYR A 181 -5.30 18.67 18.75
CA TYR A 181 -5.85 20.02 18.71
C TYR A 181 -7.01 20.16 19.69
N ASN A 182 -6.92 21.17 20.55
CA ASN A 182 -7.93 21.52 21.55
C ASN A 182 -8.06 23.05 21.60
N GLU A 183 -8.17 23.69 20.43
CA GLU A 183 -8.35 25.15 20.30
C GLU A 183 -7.23 25.96 20.96
N GLN A 184 -5.97 25.51 20.79
CA GLN A 184 -4.81 26.26 21.23
C GLN A 184 -4.81 27.66 20.56
N PRO A 185 -4.66 28.77 21.32
CA PRO A 185 -4.85 30.13 20.80
C PRO A 185 -4.03 30.47 19.56
N GLU A 186 -2.78 30.01 19.50
CA GLU A 186 -1.87 30.32 18.39
C GLU A 186 -2.29 29.69 17.06
N ILE A 187 -2.84 28.47 17.11
CA ILE A 187 -3.34 27.77 15.91
C ILE A 187 -4.75 28.28 15.57
N ALA A 188 -5.57 28.54 16.59
CA ALA A 188 -6.90 29.10 16.40
C ALA A 188 -6.86 30.49 15.75
N SER A 189 -5.90 31.35 16.11
CA SER A 189 -5.72 32.65 15.43
C SER A 189 -5.34 32.46 13.96
N VAL A 190 -4.41 31.55 13.66
CA VAL A 190 -4.04 31.24 12.27
C VAL A 190 -5.26 30.78 11.46
N LEU A 191 -6.08 29.88 12.00
CA LEU A 191 -7.26 29.37 11.33
C LEU A 191 -8.34 30.43 11.06
N ASN A 192 -8.45 31.43 11.94
CA ASN A 192 -9.42 32.51 11.81
C ASN A 192 -8.93 33.62 10.88
N ASP A 193 -7.63 33.88 10.88
CA ASP A 193 -7.03 35.01 10.18
C ASP A 193 -6.59 34.66 8.75
N TYR A 194 -6.25 33.38 8.48
CA TYR A 194 -5.61 33.00 7.21
C TYR A 194 -6.64 32.58 6.16
N ALA A 195 -6.34 32.89 4.91
CA ALA A 195 -7.10 32.39 3.77
C ALA A 195 -6.83 30.90 3.54
N LEU A 196 -7.87 30.08 3.61
CA LEU A 196 -7.79 28.67 3.21
C LEU A 196 -8.04 28.55 1.71
N MET A 197 -7.08 27.97 0.99
CA MET A 197 -7.14 27.84 -0.46
C MET A 197 -8.00 26.64 -0.89
N SER A 198 -8.28 26.53 -2.20
CA SER A 198 -9.05 25.42 -2.79
C SER A 198 -10.49 25.28 -2.28
N GLY A 199 -11.12 26.41 -1.90
CA GLY A 199 -12.53 26.45 -1.49
C GLY A 199 -12.78 25.96 -0.05
N TRP A 200 -11.72 25.80 0.74
CA TRP A 200 -11.84 25.40 2.13
C TRP A 200 -12.25 26.56 3.04
N MET A 201 -12.91 26.24 4.15
CA MET A 201 -13.32 27.21 5.16
C MET A 201 -13.09 26.67 6.58
N ALA A 202 -12.68 27.53 7.50
CA ALA A 202 -12.55 27.19 8.91
C ALA A 202 -13.87 27.39 9.65
N SER A 203 -14.20 26.48 10.56
CA SER A 203 -15.35 26.57 11.45
C SER A 203 -14.99 26.00 12.82
N GLY A 204 -14.35 26.83 13.65
CA GLY A 204 -13.90 26.45 15.00
C GLY A 204 -12.84 25.34 14.97
N SER A 205 -13.20 24.16 15.47
CA SER A 205 -12.34 22.96 15.48
C SER A 205 -12.43 22.08 14.23
N LYS A 206 -13.16 22.54 13.21
CA LYS A 206 -13.37 21.81 11.96
C LYS A 206 -13.03 22.66 10.74
N LEU A 207 -12.72 21.98 9.65
CA LEU A 207 -12.59 22.53 8.31
C LEU A 207 -13.75 22.02 7.45
N ILE A 208 -14.19 22.84 6.52
CA ILE A 208 -15.20 22.51 5.52
C ILE A 208 -14.50 22.54 4.17
N ASP A 209 -14.55 21.44 3.43
CA ASP A 209 -13.96 21.38 2.08
C ASP A 209 -14.87 21.99 1.01
N GLY A 210 -14.37 22.06 -0.23
CA GLY A 210 -15.14 22.58 -1.37
C GLY A 210 -16.42 21.79 -1.70
N TYR A 211 -16.60 20.60 -1.12
CA TYR A 211 -17.78 19.74 -1.28
C TYR A 211 -18.76 19.86 -0.11
N GLY A 212 -18.42 20.63 0.93
CA GLY A 212 -19.25 20.84 2.12
C GLY A 212 -19.10 19.77 3.22
N ARG A 213 -18.07 18.92 3.15
CA ARG A 213 -17.79 17.91 4.19
C ARG A 213 -17.11 18.56 5.39
N TYR A 214 -17.54 18.19 6.59
CA TYR A 214 -16.90 18.61 7.83
C TYR A 214 -15.78 17.66 8.23
N ILE A 215 -14.58 18.20 8.35
CA ILE A 215 -13.35 17.47 8.65
C ILE A 215 -12.76 18.03 9.94
N ASP A 216 -12.43 17.16 10.88
CA ASP A 216 -11.93 17.60 12.18
C ASP A 216 -10.44 17.97 12.08
N ILE A 217 -10.06 19.07 12.74
CA ILE A 217 -8.66 19.44 12.91
C ILE A 217 -8.08 18.59 14.04
N THR A 218 -7.01 17.85 13.75
CA THR A 218 -6.46 16.87 14.69
C THR A 218 -5.17 17.33 15.33
N SER A 219 -4.37 18.11 14.61
CA SER A 219 -3.05 18.53 15.05
C SER A 219 -2.65 19.85 14.38
N GLY A 220 -1.88 20.69 15.07
CA GLY A 220 -1.31 21.91 14.52
C GLY A 220 0.11 22.15 15.04
N LEU A 221 0.99 22.64 14.17
CA LEU A 221 2.38 22.98 14.48
C LEU A 221 2.75 24.30 13.81
N ILE A 222 3.32 25.22 14.59
CA ILE A 222 4.04 26.38 14.05
C ILE A 222 5.52 26.04 14.11
N GLY A 223 6.14 25.93 12.95
CA GLY A 223 7.55 25.62 12.78
C GLY A 223 8.46 26.80 13.12
N LYS A 224 9.77 26.51 13.18
CA LYS A 224 10.81 27.48 13.56
C LYS A 224 10.94 28.65 12.59
N HIS A 225 10.59 28.43 11.33
CA HIS A 225 10.67 29.42 10.26
C HIS A 225 9.33 30.12 9.98
N ASN A 226 8.42 30.11 10.96
CA ASN A 226 7.06 30.62 10.83
C ASN A 226 6.22 29.89 9.77
N ASP A 227 6.61 28.68 9.40
CA ASP A 227 5.75 27.77 8.64
C ASP A 227 4.65 27.25 9.56
N VAL A 228 3.45 27.09 9.01
CA VAL A 228 2.30 26.60 9.75
C VAL A 228 1.80 25.32 9.09
N TRP A 229 1.63 24.30 9.91
CA TRP A 229 1.19 22.97 9.51
C TRP A 229 -0.06 22.59 10.30
N ILE A 230 -1.12 22.21 9.60
CA ILE A 230 -2.37 21.75 10.22
C ILE A 230 -2.74 20.40 9.63
N GLY A 231 -2.86 19.40 10.49
CA GLY A 231 -3.30 18.07 10.13
C GLY A 231 -4.78 17.87 10.44
N THR A 232 -5.43 17.05 9.62
CA THR A 232 -6.85 16.76 9.72
C THR A 232 -7.13 15.27 9.95
N SER A 233 -8.39 14.96 10.28
CA SER A 233 -8.87 13.59 10.50
C SER A 233 -8.97 12.74 9.23
N ASP A 234 -8.97 13.37 8.06
CA ASP A 234 -9.10 12.71 6.78
C ASP A 234 -7.75 12.46 6.08
N GLY A 235 -6.65 12.96 6.64
CA GLY A 235 -5.30 12.80 6.10
C GLY A 235 -4.79 14.00 5.31
N THR A 236 -5.60 15.05 5.12
CA THR A 236 -5.18 16.29 4.47
C THR A 236 -4.22 17.08 5.37
N LEU A 237 -3.08 17.48 4.80
CA LEU A 237 -2.12 18.37 5.48
C LEU A 237 -2.20 19.76 4.87
N PHE A 238 -2.51 20.75 5.68
CA PHE A 238 -2.44 22.15 5.29
C PHE A 238 -1.05 22.70 5.59
N GLN A 239 -0.48 23.36 4.58
CA GLN A 239 0.80 24.06 4.67
C GLN A 239 0.59 25.54 4.40
N GLY A 240 1.20 26.39 5.22
CA GLY A 240 1.27 27.83 4.96
C GLY A 240 2.44 28.48 5.68
N ASN A 241 2.51 29.80 5.61
CA ASN A 241 3.53 30.59 6.28
C ASN A 241 2.90 31.86 6.86
N LYS A 242 3.36 32.30 8.03
CA LYS A 242 2.80 33.49 8.70
C LYS A 242 2.94 34.79 7.90
N THR A 243 3.82 34.83 6.91
CA THR A 243 4.03 36.01 6.06
C THR A 243 3.00 36.11 4.94
N MET A 244 2.55 34.97 4.41
CA MET A 244 1.58 34.92 3.31
C MET A 244 0.13 34.90 3.81
N GLU A 245 -0.10 34.50 5.06
CA GLU A 245 -1.42 34.38 5.67
C GLU A 245 -2.40 33.55 4.82
N ALA A 246 -1.86 32.55 4.13
CA ALA A 246 -2.61 31.62 3.29
C ALA A 246 -2.15 30.19 3.55
N MET A 247 -3.10 29.24 3.53
CA MET A 247 -2.86 27.81 3.73
C MET A 247 -3.34 27.02 2.52
N PHE A 248 -2.51 26.07 2.09
CA PHE A 248 -2.78 25.19 0.94
C PHE A 248 -2.96 23.76 1.42
N PRO A 249 -4.07 23.08 1.07
CA PRO A 249 -4.22 21.66 1.34
C PRO A 249 -3.27 20.86 0.46
N THR A 250 -2.69 19.82 1.05
CA THR A 250 -1.86 18.82 0.35
C THR A 250 -2.27 17.44 0.83
N GLU A 251 -2.25 16.48 -0.08
CA GLU A 251 -2.61 15.09 0.21
C GLU A 251 -1.44 14.17 -0.15
N PHE A 252 -1.42 12.99 0.48
CA PHE A 252 -0.36 12.00 0.33
C PHE A 252 -0.84 10.60 0.68
N GLY A 253 -0.03 9.61 0.33
CA GLY A 253 -0.33 8.20 0.54
C GLY A 253 -1.32 7.67 -0.49
N ILE A 254 -1.74 6.41 -0.33
CA ILE A 254 -2.71 5.78 -1.23
C ILE A 254 -4.10 5.74 -0.60
N ARG A 255 -5.15 5.49 -1.38
CA ARG A 255 -6.48 5.15 -0.86
C ARG A 255 -6.63 3.64 -0.74
N GLY A 256 -7.14 3.19 0.40
CA GLY A 256 -7.33 1.78 0.74
C GLY A 256 -6.09 1.12 1.35
N SER A 257 -6.33 -0.04 1.94
CA SER A 257 -5.30 -0.88 2.57
C SER A 257 -5.02 -2.14 1.77
N ASN A 258 -6.06 -2.84 1.30
CA ASN A 258 -5.92 -4.08 0.53
C ASN A 258 -5.93 -3.78 -0.97
N ILE A 259 -4.74 -3.64 -1.55
CA ILE A 259 -4.55 -3.26 -2.95
C ILE A 259 -4.67 -4.49 -3.83
N ASN A 260 -5.67 -4.51 -4.71
CA ASN A 260 -6.01 -5.67 -5.52
C ASN A 260 -5.65 -5.49 -6.99
N ALA A 261 -5.66 -4.26 -7.49
CA ALA A 261 -5.42 -3.97 -8.90
C ALA A 261 -4.39 -2.86 -9.06
N LEU A 262 -3.50 -3.03 -10.03
CA LEU A 262 -2.50 -2.06 -10.45
C LEU A 262 -2.58 -1.89 -11.97
N PHE A 263 -2.33 -0.67 -12.43
CA PHE A 263 -2.16 -0.39 -13.84
C PHE A 263 -1.18 0.76 -14.05
N HIS A 264 -0.05 0.47 -14.70
CA HIS A 264 0.94 1.48 -15.03
C HIS A 264 0.82 1.98 -16.47
N ASN A 265 0.74 3.30 -16.63
CA ASN A 265 0.85 3.98 -17.91
C ASN A 265 1.88 5.10 -17.86
N ASP A 266 2.92 5.02 -18.71
CA ASP A 266 4.05 5.96 -18.80
C ASP A 266 4.77 6.24 -17.46
N GLU A 267 4.28 7.20 -16.69
CA GLU A 267 4.83 7.61 -15.39
C GLU A 267 3.81 7.46 -14.24
N GLU A 268 2.58 7.05 -14.56
CA GLU A 268 1.43 7.05 -13.67
C GLU A 268 1.04 5.62 -13.32
N LEU A 269 0.96 5.32 -12.03
CA LEU A 269 0.48 4.05 -11.50
C LEU A 269 -0.91 4.27 -10.90
N TRP A 270 -1.91 3.66 -11.53
CA TRP A 270 -3.27 3.58 -11.03
C TRP A 270 -3.40 2.42 -10.06
N ILE A 271 -4.05 2.68 -8.93
CA ILE A 271 -4.08 1.78 -7.78
C ILE A 271 -5.54 1.63 -7.33
N GLY A 272 -5.98 0.37 -7.23
CA GLY A 272 -7.32 -0.01 -6.83
C GLY A 272 -7.32 -0.94 -5.63
N SER A 273 -8.25 -0.72 -4.70
CA SER A 273 -8.37 -1.50 -3.47
C SER A 273 -9.66 -2.34 -3.42
N LYS A 274 -9.59 -3.50 -2.75
CA LYS A 274 -10.69 -4.49 -2.58
C LYS A 274 -11.48 -4.29 -1.28
N GLY A 275 -11.34 -3.15 -0.59
CA GLY A 275 -12.01 -2.93 0.69
C GLY A 275 -12.47 -1.49 0.90
N TYR A 276 -13.67 -1.34 1.45
CA TYR A 276 -14.30 -0.05 1.76
C TYR A 276 -14.09 0.41 3.20
N ASP A 277 -13.50 -0.42 4.06
CA ASP A 277 -13.35 -0.11 5.49
C ASP A 277 -12.55 1.19 5.72
N ILE A 278 -11.67 1.49 4.76
CA ILE A 278 -10.81 2.67 4.71
C ILE A 278 -10.76 3.26 3.29
N GLY A 279 -10.96 2.44 2.24
CA GLY A 279 -10.77 2.80 0.83
C GLY A 279 -11.74 3.86 0.30
N ARG A 280 -11.21 5.07 0.11
CA ARG A 280 -11.97 6.21 -0.42
C ARG A 280 -12.08 6.28 -1.92
N GLY A 281 -11.41 5.46 -2.73
CA GLY A 281 -11.43 5.69 -4.17
C GLY A 281 -10.34 5.00 -4.96
N VAL A 282 -10.04 5.58 -6.12
CA VAL A 282 -8.90 5.23 -6.98
C VAL A 282 -7.74 6.18 -6.71
N THR A 283 -6.52 5.67 -6.56
CA THR A 283 -5.32 6.52 -6.45
C THR A 283 -4.53 6.50 -7.74
N LYS A 284 -4.04 7.67 -8.14
CA LYS A 284 -3.10 7.86 -9.24
C LYS A 284 -1.77 8.35 -8.66
N LEU A 285 -0.75 7.51 -8.73
CA LEU A 285 0.59 7.77 -8.17
C LEU A 285 1.59 8.04 -9.29
N ASN A 286 2.30 9.16 -9.23
CA ASN A 286 3.46 9.39 -10.09
C ASN A 286 4.65 8.55 -9.59
N THR A 287 5.17 7.66 -10.43
CA THR A 287 6.23 6.71 -10.05
C THR A 287 7.62 7.32 -9.90
N ARG A 288 7.81 8.58 -10.33
CA ARG A 288 9.07 9.33 -10.20
C ARG A 288 9.05 10.29 -9.01
N THR A 289 7.98 11.08 -8.86
CA THR A 289 7.86 12.11 -7.81
C THR A 289 7.15 11.62 -6.56
N PHE A 290 6.46 10.47 -6.63
CA PHE A 290 5.61 9.92 -5.56
C PHE A 290 4.45 10.83 -5.13
N GLN A 291 4.12 11.81 -5.97
CA GLN A 291 2.90 12.60 -5.81
C GLN A 291 1.68 11.75 -6.15
N THR A 292 0.60 11.98 -5.41
CA THR A 292 -0.63 11.19 -5.46
C THR A 292 -1.82 12.09 -5.70
N ASP A 293 -2.60 11.76 -6.71
CA ASP A 293 -3.94 12.30 -6.93
C ASP A 293 -4.97 11.23 -6.54
N HIS A 294 -6.09 11.68 -6.00
CA HIS A 294 -7.15 10.79 -5.50
C HIS A 294 -8.47 11.09 -6.19
N PHE A 295 -9.18 10.03 -6.58
CA PHE A 295 -10.57 10.09 -7.05
C PHE A 295 -11.44 9.44 -6.00
N ASP A 296 -11.87 10.24 -5.02
CA ASP A 296 -12.63 9.73 -3.88
C ASP A 296 -14.13 9.57 -4.24
N PHE A 297 -14.75 8.44 -3.88
CA PHE A 297 -16.11 8.06 -4.28
C PHE A 297 -17.21 8.99 -3.76
N ASP A 298 -16.99 9.62 -2.61
CA ASP A 298 -17.98 10.48 -1.94
C ASP A 298 -18.03 11.89 -2.52
N VAL A 299 -17.00 12.30 -3.27
CA VAL A 299 -16.89 13.63 -3.88
C VAL A 299 -16.82 13.60 -5.40
N THR A 300 -16.39 12.48 -5.99
CA THR A 300 -16.26 12.36 -7.44
C THR A 300 -17.62 12.09 -8.08
N VAL A 301 -18.09 13.06 -8.87
CA VAL A 301 -19.38 12.97 -9.55
C VAL A 301 -19.40 11.79 -10.52
N ASN A 302 -20.51 11.03 -10.54
CA ASN A 302 -20.75 9.86 -11.40
C ASN A 302 -19.80 8.66 -11.19
N MET A 303 -19.10 8.63 -10.06
CA MET A 303 -18.22 7.54 -9.65
C MET A 303 -18.87 6.78 -8.48
N ASN A 304 -19.53 5.66 -8.76
CA ASN A 304 -20.17 4.88 -7.70
C ASN A 304 -19.13 4.14 -6.85
N LEU A 305 -19.41 4.04 -5.54
CA LEU A 305 -18.64 3.26 -4.59
C LEU A 305 -18.51 1.80 -5.04
N THR A 306 -17.28 1.32 -5.24
CA THR A 306 -17.03 -0.08 -5.62
C THR A 306 -15.63 -0.60 -5.22
N GLU A 307 -15.49 -1.91 -5.01
CA GLU A 307 -14.21 -2.61 -4.83
C GLU A 307 -13.54 -2.67 -6.19
N ILE A 308 -12.28 -2.29 -6.28
CA ILE A 308 -11.58 -2.25 -7.54
C ILE A 308 -10.78 -3.54 -7.71
N HIS A 309 -11.17 -4.32 -8.71
CA HIS A 309 -10.59 -5.64 -8.98
C HIS A 309 -9.69 -5.69 -10.20
N SER A 310 -9.94 -4.84 -11.20
CA SER A 310 -9.19 -4.82 -12.44
C SER A 310 -9.18 -3.45 -13.08
N PHE A 311 -8.20 -3.22 -13.94
CA PHE A 311 -8.08 -2.03 -14.77
C PHE A 311 -7.89 -2.45 -16.23
N TYR A 312 -8.45 -1.67 -17.15
CA TYR A 312 -8.18 -1.80 -18.57
C TYR A 312 -8.15 -0.40 -19.20
N ASP A 313 -7.03 -0.04 -19.81
CA ASP A 313 -6.85 1.26 -20.45
C ASP A 313 -6.70 1.10 -21.96
N PHE A 314 -7.48 1.87 -22.71
CA PHE A 314 -7.35 1.92 -24.16
C PHE A 314 -7.89 3.23 -24.70
N ASP A 315 -7.12 3.88 -25.59
CA ASP A 315 -7.53 5.06 -26.34
C ASP A 315 -8.10 6.17 -25.45
N ASN A 316 -7.30 6.57 -24.46
CA ASN A 316 -7.61 7.63 -23.50
C ASN A 316 -8.82 7.36 -22.58
N VAL A 317 -9.33 6.12 -22.56
CA VAL A 317 -10.42 5.70 -21.69
C VAL A 317 -9.95 4.59 -20.77
N LEU A 318 -9.97 4.88 -19.47
CA LEU A 318 -9.68 3.92 -18.42
C LEU A 318 -10.98 3.27 -17.94
N TRP A 319 -11.02 1.95 -17.97
CA TRP A 319 -12.08 1.11 -17.41
C TRP A 319 -11.60 0.52 -16.10
N VAL A 320 -12.44 0.63 -15.07
CA VAL A 320 -12.16 0.17 -13.71
C VAL A 320 -13.22 -0.86 -13.34
N GLY A 321 -12.80 -2.10 -13.18
CA GLY A 321 -13.67 -3.24 -12.88
C GLY A 321 -14.03 -3.27 -11.40
N GLY A 322 -15.32 -3.12 -11.13
CA GLY A 322 -15.88 -3.07 -9.79
C GLY A 322 -16.52 -4.39 -9.31
N ASN A 323 -17.27 -4.31 -8.22
CA ASN A 323 -18.32 -5.26 -7.87
C ASN A 323 -19.67 -4.80 -8.45
N SER A 324 -20.21 -5.56 -9.42
CA SER A 324 -21.47 -5.28 -10.12
C SER A 324 -21.53 -3.97 -10.92
N VAL A 325 -20.41 -3.25 -11.01
CA VAL A 325 -20.28 -2.00 -11.75
C VAL A 325 -18.93 -1.93 -12.46
N ILE A 326 -18.87 -1.12 -13.51
CA ILE A 326 -17.63 -0.70 -14.16
C ILE A 326 -17.60 0.82 -14.16
N LEU A 327 -16.53 1.40 -13.64
CA LEU A 327 -16.31 2.84 -13.74
C LEU A 327 -15.50 3.11 -15.00
N VAL A 328 -15.91 4.10 -15.79
CA VAL A 328 -15.23 4.50 -17.01
C VAL A 328 -14.81 5.95 -16.86
N PHE A 329 -13.50 6.18 -16.97
CA PHE A 329 -12.88 7.48 -16.88
C PHE A 329 -12.38 7.92 -18.25
N ASP A 330 -12.95 9.02 -18.75
CA ASP A 330 -12.44 9.71 -19.92
C ASP A 330 -11.33 10.67 -19.49
N LYS A 331 -10.08 10.35 -19.85
CA LYS A 331 -8.90 11.13 -19.44
C LYS A 331 -8.85 12.50 -20.11
N SER A 332 -9.46 12.68 -21.30
CA SER A 332 -9.49 13.97 -22.01
C SER A 332 -10.49 14.94 -21.41
N GLU A 333 -11.66 14.43 -21.05
CA GLU A 333 -12.73 15.24 -20.45
C GLU A 333 -12.63 15.33 -18.92
N ASN A 334 -11.71 14.57 -18.31
CA ASN A 334 -11.60 14.38 -16.86
C ASN A 334 -12.97 14.01 -16.24
N TYR A 335 -13.63 13.03 -16.85
CA TYR A 335 -15.02 12.71 -16.58
C TYR A 335 -15.21 11.23 -16.25
N TRP A 336 -15.89 10.96 -15.14
CA TRP A 336 -16.27 9.62 -14.71
C TRP A 336 -17.70 9.29 -15.13
N ARG A 337 -17.95 8.02 -15.42
CA ARG A 337 -19.29 7.44 -15.54
C ARG A 337 -19.31 6.04 -14.95
N THR A 338 -20.46 5.62 -14.45
CA THR A 338 -20.67 4.25 -13.98
C THR A 338 -21.56 3.48 -14.94
N LEU A 339 -21.16 2.25 -15.27
CA LEU A 339 -21.95 1.26 -16.01
C LEU A 339 -22.38 0.17 -15.03
N GLY A 340 -23.68 -0.12 -14.94
CA GLY A 340 -24.22 -1.21 -14.11
C GLY A 340 -24.74 -2.39 -14.93
N GLU A 341 -25.48 -3.27 -14.26
CA GLU A 341 -26.11 -4.46 -14.86
C GLU A 341 -27.00 -4.11 -16.06
N GLU A 342 -27.65 -2.94 -16.04
CA GLU A 342 -28.48 -2.48 -17.16
C GLU A 342 -27.68 -2.26 -18.45
N ARG A 343 -26.36 -2.15 -18.37
CA ARG A 343 -25.43 -1.98 -19.48
C ARG A 343 -24.75 -3.30 -19.90
N GLY A 344 -25.05 -4.41 -19.23
CA GLY A 344 -24.41 -5.71 -19.49
C GLY A 344 -23.27 -6.07 -18.55
N VAL A 345 -23.03 -5.27 -17.50
CA VAL A 345 -21.99 -5.57 -16.51
C VAL A 345 -22.45 -6.77 -15.66
N PRO A 346 -21.62 -7.80 -15.45
CA PRO A 346 -21.95 -8.90 -14.56
C PRO A 346 -22.28 -8.43 -13.14
N ASN A 347 -23.33 -8.98 -12.53
CA ASN A 347 -23.69 -8.69 -11.14
C ASN A 347 -22.81 -9.47 -10.13
N THR A 348 -21.50 -9.24 -10.20
CA THR A 348 -20.47 -9.80 -9.33
C THR A 348 -19.13 -9.07 -9.56
N TYR A 349 -18.05 -9.54 -8.97
CA TYR A 349 -16.71 -8.99 -9.15
C TYR A 349 -16.23 -9.12 -10.61
N VAL A 350 -15.84 -7.99 -11.18
CA VAL A 350 -15.19 -7.90 -12.50
C VAL A 350 -13.69 -8.17 -12.32
N THR A 351 -13.33 -9.45 -12.45
CA THR A 351 -11.99 -9.97 -12.12
C THR A 351 -10.91 -9.56 -13.10
N SER A 352 -11.24 -9.43 -14.39
CA SER A 352 -10.30 -9.01 -15.43
C SER A 352 -11.03 -8.41 -16.63
N MET A 353 -10.35 -7.54 -17.37
CA MET A 353 -10.86 -6.88 -18.56
C MET A 353 -9.76 -6.75 -19.61
N VAL A 354 -10.08 -7.08 -20.85
CA VAL A 354 -9.22 -6.87 -22.02
C VAL A 354 -10.07 -6.39 -23.18
N GLY A 355 -9.47 -5.75 -24.18
CA GLY A 355 -10.25 -5.19 -25.27
C GLY A 355 -9.43 -4.79 -26.47
N ASP A 356 -10.12 -4.30 -27.49
CA ASP A 356 -9.53 -3.76 -28.70
C ASP A 356 -10.24 -2.47 -29.16
N SER A 357 -10.13 -2.13 -30.45
CA SER A 357 -10.76 -0.94 -31.01
C SER A 357 -12.29 -0.96 -30.94
N ASN A 358 -12.92 -2.13 -30.81
CA ASN A 358 -14.37 -2.30 -30.91
C ASN A 358 -14.98 -2.73 -29.57
N TYR A 359 -14.37 -3.70 -28.90
CA TYR A 359 -14.99 -4.37 -27.76
C TYR A 359 -14.12 -4.37 -26.51
N VAL A 360 -14.78 -4.47 -25.35
CA VAL A 360 -14.17 -4.85 -24.07
C VAL A 360 -14.78 -6.17 -23.65
N TRP A 361 -13.94 -7.18 -23.47
CA TRP A 361 -14.30 -8.45 -22.86
C TRP A 361 -14.07 -8.38 -21.36
N ILE A 362 -15.05 -8.87 -20.62
CA ILE A 362 -15.13 -8.78 -19.16
C ILE A 362 -15.16 -10.20 -18.61
N GLY A 363 -14.20 -10.52 -17.74
CA GLY A 363 -14.17 -11.70 -16.91
C GLY A 363 -14.82 -11.40 -15.56
N SER A 364 -15.57 -12.36 -15.03
CA SER A 364 -16.22 -12.23 -13.72
C SER A 364 -16.42 -13.58 -13.07
N TYR A 365 -16.82 -13.58 -11.79
CA TYR A 365 -17.21 -14.81 -11.10
C TYR A 365 -18.45 -15.50 -11.68
N TYR A 366 -19.24 -14.81 -12.52
CA TYR A 366 -20.42 -15.34 -13.20
C TYR A 366 -20.19 -15.61 -14.70
N GLY A 367 -18.94 -15.56 -15.14
CA GLY A 367 -18.54 -15.90 -16.49
C GLY A 367 -18.04 -14.70 -17.28
N VAL A 368 -18.15 -14.77 -18.60
CA VAL A 368 -17.68 -13.73 -19.53
C VAL A 368 -18.81 -12.88 -20.08
N ARG A 369 -18.52 -11.61 -20.35
CA ARG A 369 -19.38 -10.68 -21.11
C ARG A 369 -18.57 -9.91 -22.13
N GLN A 370 -19.24 -9.35 -23.13
CA GLN A 370 -18.65 -8.45 -24.11
C GLN A 370 -19.46 -7.15 -24.15
N ILE A 371 -18.77 -6.02 -24.10
CA ILE A 371 -19.35 -4.68 -24.20
C ILE A 371 -18.78 -3.99 -25.43
N ASP A 372 -19.66 -3.44 -26.27
CA ASP A 372 -19.27 -2.55 -27.37
C ASP A 372 -18.79 -1.20 -26.81
N ARG A 373 -17.60 -0.78 -27.24
CA ARG A 373 -16.94 0.41 -26.70
C ARG A 373 -17.65 1.69 -27.10
N LYS A 374 -18.37 1.76 -28.21
CA LYS A 374 -19.02 3.00 -28.68
C LYS A 374 -20.34 3.21 -27.95
N THR A 375 -21.18 2.20 -27.92
CA THR A 375 -22.52 2.20 -27.34
C THR A 375 -22.49 2.01 -25.82
N LYS A 376 -21.41 1.45 -25.27
CA LYS A 376 -21.26 1.08 -23.86
C LYS A 376 -22.41 0.15 -23.42
N ARG A 377 -22.74 -0.83 -24.25
CA ARG A 377 -23.80 -1.83 -24.04
C ARG A 377 -23.27 -3.22 -24.34
N GLU A 378 -23.91 -4.22 -23.73
CA GLU A 378 -23.66 -5.62 -24.03
C GLU A 378 -23.85 -5.89 -25.53
N GLU A 379 -22.91 -6.65 -26.09
CA GLU A 379 -23.05 -7.30 -27.37
C GLU A 379 -22.74 -8.78 -27.16
N PRO A 380 -23.76 -9.67 -27.11
CA PRO A 380 -23.52 -11.09 -26.80
C PRO A 380 -22.71 -11.79 -27.89
N MET A 381 -21.72 -12.56 -27.46
CA MET A 381 -20.88 -13.43 -28.30
C MET A 381 -21.55 -14.77 -28.62
N GLY A 382 -22.56 -15.17 -27.84
CA GLY A 382 -23.37 -16.36 -28.09
C GLY A 382 -22.86 -17.63 -27.42
N PHE A 383 -21.83 -17.57 -26.59
CA PHE A 383 -21.28 -18.71 -25.84
C PHE A 383 -21.18 -18.48 -24.32
N GLU A 384 -21.70 -17.35 -23.82
CA GLU A 384 -21.66 -16.97 -22.40
C GLU A 384 -22.26 -18.04 -21.49
N TYR A 385 -23.24 -18.80 -22.00
CA TYR A 385 -23.88 -19.91 -21.29
C TYR A 385 -22.89 -21.00 -20.84
N LEU A 386 -21.75 -21.17 -21.52
CA LEU A 386 -20.70 -22.11 -21.15
C LEU A 386 -19.98 -21.71 -19.86
N PHE A 387 -20.03 -20.42 -19.51
CA PHE A 387 -19.37 -19.86 -18.32
C PHE A 387 -20.35 -19.43 -17.22
N TYR A 388 -21.64 -19.75 -17.37
CA TYR A 388 -22.64 -19.36 -16.38
C TYR A 388 -22.32 -19.97 -15.01
N ASN A 389 -22.13 -19.12 -13.99
CA ASN A 389 -21.67 -19.50 -12.64
C ASN A 389 -20.32 -20.25 -12.61
N HIS A 390 -19.50 -20.08 -13.64
CA HIS A 390 -18.12 -20.55 -13.67
C HIS A 390 -17.18 -19.34 -13.62
N PRO A 391 -16.44 -19.16 -12.51
CA PRO A 391 -15.53 -18.05 -12.36
C PRO A 391 -14.50 -17.98 -13.47
N VAL A 392 -14.40 -16.80 -14.07
CA VAL A 392 -13.31 -16.37 -14.94
C VAL A 392 -12.42 -15.51 -14.07
N ASN A 393 -11.18 -15.93 -13.87
CA ASN A 393 -10.25 -15.24 -12.97
C ASN A 393 -9.40 -14.22 -13.73
N ASP A 394 -9.05 -14.53 -14.98
CA ASP A 394 -8.24 -13.65 -15.79
C ASP A 394 -8.56 -13.78 -17.29
N LEU A 395 -8.31 -12.72 -18.03
CA LEU A 395 -8.45 -12.63 -19.48
C LEU A 395 -7.18 -12.05 -20.06
N PHE A 396 -6.78 -12.55 -21.23
CA PHE A 396 -5.61 -12.04 -21.92
C PHE A 396 -5.84 -12.03 -23.43
N LEU A 397 -5.58 -10.90 -24.08
CA LEU A 397 -5.78 -10.72 -25.53
C LEU A 397 -4.45 -10.69 -26.27
N ASN A 398 -4.31 -11.52 -27.30
CA ASN A 398 -3.23 -11.46 -28.28
C ASN A 398 -3.73 -11.78 -29.69
N ASP A 399 -2.81 -12.05 -30.62
CA ASP A 399 -3.14 -12.35 -32.02
C ASP A 399 -3.95 -13.64 -32.21
N TYR A 400 -3.93 -14.57 -31.26
CA TYR A 400 -4.77 -15.78 -31.27
C TYR A 400 -6.23 -15.48 -30.93
N GLY A 401 -6.49 -14.37 -30.23
CA GLY A 401 -7.79 -14.03 -29.69
C GLY A 401 -7.75 -13.83 -28.17
N VAL A 402 -8.89 -14.02 -27.53
CA VAL A 402 -9.06 -13.82 -26.08
C VAL A 402 -8.86 -15.15 -25.37
N TRP A 403 -7.77 -15.25 -24.63
CA TRP A 403 -7.52 -16.32 -23.68
C TRP A 403 -8.33 -16.09 -22.41
N ILE A 404 -9.00 -17.14 -21.94
CA ILE A 404 -9.90 -17.11 -20.80
C ILE A 404 -9.39 -18.10 -19.76
N ALA A 405 -8.91 -17.60 -18.63
CA ALA A 405 -8.54 -18.38 -17.47
C ALA A 405 -9.77 -18.54 -16.58
N SER A 406 -10.30 -19.76 -16.52
CA SER A 406 -11.46 -20.07 -15.71
C SER A 406 -11.18 -21.13 -14.66
N ARG A 407 -12.12 -21.27 -13.72
CA ARG A 407 -12.09 -22.36 -12.74
C ARG A 407 -12.08 -23.75 -13.40
N THR A 408 -12.68 -23.90 -14.58
CA THR A 408 -12.84 -25.19 -15.25
C THR A 408 -11.71 -25.53 -16.21
N GLY A 409 -10.93 -24.53 -16.67
CA GLY A 409 -9.81 -24.75 -17.58
C GLY A 409 -9.39 -23.49 -18.32
N ILE A 410 -8.62 -23.67 -19.38
CA ILE A 410 -8.17 -22.61 -20.28
C ILE A 410 -9.00 -22.67 -21.56
N TYR A 411 -9.57 -21.55 -21.97
CA TYR A 411 -10.33 -21.44 -23.21
C TYR A 411 -9.75 -20.35 -24.10
N LEU A 412 -9.90 -20.51 -25.40
CA LEU A 412 -9.51 -19.51 -26.40
C LEU A 412 -10.74 -19.14 -27.23
N TYR A 413 -11.05 -17.85 -27.26
CA TYR A 413 -12.08 -17.26 -28.12
C TYR A 413 -11.43 -16.54 -29.30
N ASP A 414 -11.71 -17.01 -30.51
CA ASP A 414 -11.30 -16.35 -31.75
C ASP A 414 -12.27 -15.20 -32.06
N LYS A 415 -11.76 -13.96 -31.98
CA LYS A 415 -12.55 -12.75 -32.22
C LYS A 415 -12.84 -12.47 -33.70
N ASN A 416 -12.08 -13.08 -34.62
CA ASN A 416 -12.25 -12.89 -36.07
C ASN A 416 -13.23 -13.92 -36.64
N ASN A 417 -13.25 -15.13 -36.07
CA ASN A 417 -14.21 -16.17 -36.37
C ASN A 417 -14.84 -16.62 -35.04
N PRO A 418 -16.02 -16.07 -34.64
CA PRO A 418 -16.56 -16.16 -33.29
C PRO A 418 -16.84 -17.61 -32.88
N GLN A 419 -15.79 -18.24 -32.35
CA GLN A 419 -15.72 -19.64 -31.97
C GLN A 419 -14.90 -19.72 -30.70
N ILE A 420 -15.31 -20.61 -29.81
CA ILE A 420 -14.61 -20.89 -28.58
C ILE A 420 -14.15 -22.34 -28.55
N MET A 421 -12.94 -22.56 -28.08
CA MET A 421 -12.37 -23.90 -27.91
C MET A 421 -11.65 -24.04 -26.56
N ASN A 422 -11.50 -25.28 -26.10
CA ASN A 422 -10.58 -25.58 -25.01
C ASN A 422 -9.16 -25.38 -25.53
N ALA A 423 -8.36 -24.55 -24.85
CA ALA A 423 -7.04 -24.22 -25.38
C ALA A 423 -6.07 -25.42 -25.40
N LEU A 424 -6.29 -26.42 -24.54
CA LEU A 424 -5.48 -27.64 -24.54
C LEU A 424 -5.71 -28.52 -25.77
N SER A 425 -6.76 -28.27 -26.58
CA SER A 425 -6.89 -28.93 -27.88
C SER A 425 -6.00 -28.31 -28.96
N ILE A 426 -5.30 -27.22 -28.64
CA ILE A 426 -4.39 -26.54 -29.56
C ILE A 426 -2.98 -27.06 -29.26
N GLY A 427 -2.39 -27.77 -30.22
CA GLY A 427 -1.03 -28.28 -30.09
C GLY A 427 -0.91 -29.59 -29.31
N ASP A 428 0.32 -30.06 -29.17
CA ASP A 428 0.63 -31.29 -28.43
C ASP A 428 0.91 -30.98 -26.95
N SER A 429 0.69 -31.96 -26.07
CA SER A 429 0.86 -31.83 -24.62
C SER A 429 1.34 -33.12 -23.98
N TYR A 430 2.30 -33.03 -23.06
CA TYR A 430 2.70 -34.12 -22.15
C TYR A 430 2.17 -33.90 -20.72
N LEU A 431 1.15 -33.06 -20.55
CA LEU A 431 0.56 -32.82 -19.23
C LEU A 431 -0.29 -34.03 -18.81
N ASP A 432 0.19 -34.79 -17.83
CA ASP A 432 -0.47 -36.01 -17.32
C ASP A 432 -1.70 -35.74 -16.42
N PHE A 433 -2.01 -34.47 -16.14
CA PHE A 433 -3.03 -34.09 -15.15
C PHE A 433 -4.07 -33.11 -15.71
N PRO A 434 -5.34 -33.20 -15.25
CA PRO A 434 -6.37 -32.27 -15.67
C PRO A 434 -6.07 -30.86 -15.16
N VAL A 435 -5.95 -29.92 -16.09
CA VAL A 435 -5.76 -28.50 -15.82
C VAL A 435 -7.10 -27.86 -15.44
N SER A 436 -7.14 -27.23 -14.28
CA SER A 436 -8.28 -26.49 -13.75
C SER A 436 -7.80 -25.38 -12.82
N ARG A 437 -8.73 -24.58 -12.27
CA ARG A 437 -8.42 -23.45 -11.37
C ARG A 437 -7.33 -22.55 -11.95
N VAL A 438 -7.57 -22.07 -13.17
CA VAL A 438 -6.62 -21.18 -13.84
C VAL A 438 -6.84 -19.78 -13.27
N THR A 439 -5.82 -19.19 -12.65
CA THR A 439 -5.97 -17.94 -11.88
C THR A 439 -5.37 -16.72 -12.55
N SER A 440 -4.32 -16.88 -13.36
CA SER A 440 -3.61 -15.76 -14.00
C SER A 440 -2.99 -16.21 -15.32
N ILE A 441 -2.94 -15.31 -16.29
CA ILE A 441 -2.33 -15.47 -17.61
C ILE A 441 -1.26 -14.40 -17.80
N PHE A 442 -0.08 -14.79 -18.28
CA PHE A 442 0.98 -13.84 -18.61
C PHE A 442 1.72 -14.25 -19.86
N GLN A 443 1.87 -13.35 -20.83
CA GLN A 443 2.65 -13.62 -22.05
C GLN A 443 4.02 -12.92 -22.02
N GLN A 444 5.06 -13.65 -22.41
CA GLN A 444 6.36 -13.09 -22.74
C GLN A 444 6.86 -13.66 -24.07
N ASN A 445 7.04 -12.80 -25.06
CA ASN A 445 7.37 -13.19 -26.44
C ASN A 445 6.33 -14.19 -26.97
N ASN A 446 6.75 -15.38 -27.38
CA ASN A 446 5.89 -16.44 -27.93
C ASN A 446 5.39 -17.44 -26.87
N LEU A 447 5.66 -17.18 -25.59
CA LEU A 447 5.30 -18.07 -24.49
C LEU A 447 4.17 -17.47 -23.68
N VAL A 448 3.06 -18.19 -23.58
CA VAL A 448 1.90 -17.83 -22.74
C VAL A 448 1.90 -18.72 -21.51
N TYR A 449 2.05 -18.13 -20.34
CA TYR A 449 2.10 -18.81 -19.06
C TYR A 449 0.73 -18.76 -18.38
N PHE A 450 0.36 -19.86 -17.74
CA PHE A 450 -0.90 -20.00 -17.02
C PHE A 450 -0.62 -20.55 -15.63
N ALA A 451 -1.11 -19.86 -14.60
CA ALA A 451 -1.11 -20.37 -13.24
C ALA A 451 -2.32 -21.29 -13.02
N THR A 452 -2.10 -22.53 -12.59
CA THR A 452 -3.12 -23.60 -12.55
C THR A 452 -3.04 -24.42 -11.25
N ASN A 453 -3.99 -25.33 -11.05
CA ASN A 453 -4.00 -26.27 -9.92
C ASN A 453 -2.76 -27.18 -9.80
N ILE A 454 -2.03 -27.45 -10.89
CA ILE A 454 -0.87 -28.35 -10.91
C ILE A 454 0.48 -27.63 -10.91
N GLY A 455 0.48 -26.32 -11.14
CA GLY A 455 1.69 -25.56 -11.39
C GLY A 455 1.45 -24.39 -12.33
N ILE A 456 2.54 -23.74 -12.72
CA ILE A 456 2.58 -22.84 -13.86
C ILE A 456 2.93 -23.67 -15.10
N ILE A 457 2.01 -23.70 -16.06
CA ILE A 457 2.20 -24.32 -17.37
C ILE A 457 2.45 -23.23 -18.41
N VAL A 458 3.08 -23.61 -19.52
CA VAL A 458 3.41 -22.69 -20.62
C VAL A 458 2.95 -23.28 -21.94
N PHE A 459 2.42 -22.43 -22.80
CA PHE A 459 2.11 -22.72 -24.19
C PHE A 459 3.04 -21.94 -25.10
N ASP A 460 3.75 -22.63 -25.98
CA ASP A 460 4.53 -22.02 -27.04
C ASP A 460 3.64 -21.77 -28.26
N THR A 461 3.45 -20.51 -28.63
CA THR A 461 2.59 -20.11 -29.74
C THR A 461 3.21 -20.37 -31.11
N GLU A 462 4.52 -20.58 -31.23
CA GLU A 462 5.17 -20.95 -32.49
C GLU A 462 5.21 -22.46 -32.66
N GLU A 463 5.72 -23.17 -31.66
CA GLU A 463 5.86 -24.64 -31.68
C GLU A 463 4.52 -25.37 -31.44
N LYS A 464 3.51 -24.65 -30.93
CA LYS A 464 2.18 -25.18 -30.56
C LYS A 464 2.33 -26.37 -29.62
N PHE A 465 3.01 -26.16 -28.51
CA PHE A 465 3.31 -27.19 -27.54
C PHE A 465 3.09 -26.70 -26.11
N TRP A 466 2.52 -27.58 -25.27
CA TRP A 466 2.28 -27.33 -23.85
C TRP A 466 3.30 -28.04 -22.97
N ASP A 467 3.89 -27.30 -22.04
CA ASP A 467 4.87 -27.84 -21.08
C ASP A 467 4.62 -27.34 -19.65
N MET A 468 5.18 -28.05 -18.66
CA MET A 468 5.21 -27.60 -17.27
C MET A 468 6.43 -26.71 -17.01
N ALA A 469 6.19 -25.43 -16.78
CA ALA A 469 7.26 -24.48 -16.47
C ALA A 469 7.73 -24.63 -15.00
N ILE A 470 6.78 -24.63 -14.06
CA ILE A 470 7.04 -24.68 -12.61
C ILE A 470 5.97 -25.55 -11.94
N PRO A 471 6.32 -26.68 -11.30
CA PRO A 471 5.37 -27.47 -10.51
C PRO A 471 4.87 -26.73 -9.27
N ALA A 472 3.63 -27.00 -8.84
CA ALA A 472 3.05 -26.36 -7.66
C ALA A 472 3.85 -26.60 -6.36
N SER A 473 4.60 -27.71 -6.28
CA SER A 473 5.47 -28.03 -5.14
C SER A 473 6.54 -26.97 -4.88
N ASP A 474 7.02 -26.29 -5.94
CA ASP A 474 8.12 -25.33 -5.83
C ASP A 474 7.71 -24.05 -5.08
N TYR A 475 6.41 -23.78 -5.01
CA TYR A 475 5.81 -22.67 -4.24
C TYR A 475 4.79 -23.20 -3.19
N LYS A 476 5.05 -24.40 -2.67
CA LYS A 476 4.30 -25.04 -1.55
C LYS A 476 2.81 -25.33 -1.83
N GLY A 477 2.40 -25.34 -3.10
CA GLY A 477 1.01 -25.57 -3.49
C GLY A 477 0.05 -24.46 -3.05
N LEU A 478 0.57 -23.25 -2.80
CA LEU A 478 -0.25 -22.09 -2.49
C LEU A 478 -1.02 -21.62 -3.72
N ASP A 479 -2.18 -21.01 -3.50
CA ASP A 479 -2.96 -20.42 -4.58
C ASP A 479 -2.20 -19.22 -5.16
N VAL A 480 -2.08 -19.20 -6.49
CA VAL A 480 -1.37 -18.14 -7.22
C VAL A 480 -2.38 -17.06 -7.59
N ASN A 481 -2.12 -15.83 -7.19
CA ASN A 481 -2.97 -14.69 -7.55
C ASN A 481 -2.51 -14.04 -8.85
N ASP A 482 -1.20 -13.94 -9.07
CA ASP A 482 -0.63 -13.27 -10.24
C ASP A 482 0.78 -13.81 -10.54
N ILE A 483 1.23 -13.69 -11.79
CA ILE A 483 2.55 -14.13 -12.24
C ILE A 483 3.24 -13.05 -13.08
N LEU A 484 4.54 -12.90 -12.88
CA LEU A 484 5.37 -11.93 -13.62
C LEU A 484 6.70 -12.55 -14.00
N LEU A 485 7.05 -12.53 -15.30
CA LEU A 485 8.34 -13.02 -15.78
C LEU A 485 9.31 -11.90 -16.15
N LEU A 486 10.50 -11.92 -15.54
CA LEU A 486 11.60 -11.00 -15.81
C LEU A 486 12.86 -11.78 -16.21
N GLY A 487 13.04 -11.96 -17.52
CA GLY A 487 14.16 -12.72 -18.08
C GLY A 487 14.10 -14.19 -17.64
N LYS A 488 15.05 -14.63 -16.81
CA LYS A 488 15.08 -16.02 -16.29
C LYS A 488 14.32 -16.22 -14.99
N PHE A 489 13.73 -15.16 -14.42
CA PHE A 489 13.05 -15.22 -13.13
C PHE A 489 11.55 -15.13 -13.32
N CYS A 490 10.82 -16.05 -12.70
CA CYS A 490 9.38 -16.00 -12.53
C CYS A 490 9.08 -15.56 -11.10
N PHE A 491 8.32 -14.49 -10.95
CA PHE A 491 7.75 -14.03 -9.70
C PHE A 491 6.32 -14.51 -9.61
N ILE A 492 5.97 -15.11 -8.47
CA ILE A 492 4.67 -15.74 -8.22
C ILE A 492 4.07 -15.06 -6.99
N ALA A 493 2.97 -14.34 -7.19
CA ALA A 493 2.15 -13.80 -6.11
C ALA A 493 1.26 -14.88 -5.53
N THR A 494 1.19 -14.95 -4.20
CA THR A 494 0.38 -15.93 -3.48
C THR A 494 -0.39 -15.28 -2.34
N ASP A 495 -1.31 -16.03 -1.74
CA ASP A 495 -2.03 -15.67 -0.52
C ASP A 495 -1.12 -15.46 0.70
N ARG A 496 0.14 -15.92 0.64
CA ARG A 496 1.13 -15.85 1.74
C ARG A 496 2.50 -15.36 1.27
N GLY A 497 2.50 -14.21 0.61
CA GLY A 497 3.72 -13.55 0.13
C GLY A 497 4.03 -13.89 -1.32
N MET A 498 5.32 -13.90 -1.66
CA MET A 498 5.79 -14.05 -3.05
C MET A 498 6.95 -15.04 -3.16
N PHE A 499 7.01 -15.75 -4.28
CA PHE A 499 8.15 -16.59 -4.67
C PHE A 499 8.87 -16.01 -5.88
N ARG A 500 10.19 -16.12 -5.90
CA ARG A 500 11.03 -15.88 -7.09
C ARG A 500 11.73 -17.17 -7.46
N ILE A 501 11.44 -17.67 -8.65
CA ILE A 501 11.97 -18.94 -9.16
C ILE A 501 12.82 -18.67 -10.40
N ASN A 502 14.05 -19.18 -10.42
CA ASN A 502 14.90 -19.14 -11.60
C ASN A 502 14.54 -20.30 -12.54
N LEU A 503 13.99 -20.00 -13.70
CA LEU A 503 13.53 -20.99 -14.68
C LEU A 503 14.65 -21.91 -15.19
N LYS A 504 15.91 -21.44 -15.20
CA LYS A 504 17.08 -22.22 -15.65
C LYS A 504 17.66 -23.11 -14.55
N SER A 505 17.91 -22.54 -13.37
CA SER A 505 18.56 -23.28 -12.28
C SER A 505 17.58 -23.96 -11.32
N LYS A 506 16.28 -23.71 -11.48
CA LYS A 506 15.19 -24.13 -10.57
C LYS A 506 15.39 -23.68 -9.12
N GLY A 507 16.16 -22.61 -8.92
CA GLY A 507 16.41 -22.05 -7.58
C GLY A 507 15.21 -21.24 -7.11
N VAL A 508 14.69 -21.56 -5.92
CA VAL A 508 13.53 -20.91 -5.29
C VAL A 508 13.98 -19.94 -4.20
N ARG A 509 13.35 -18.76 -4.16
CA ARG A 509 13.48 -17.77 -3.09
C ARG A 509 12.09 -17.35 -2.63
N GLU A 510 11.82 -17.45 -1.34
CA GLU A 510 10.55 -17.06 -0.72
C GLU A 510 10.69 -15.68 -0.05
N TYR A 511 9.66 -14.85 -0.19
CA TYR A 511 9.52 -13.54 0.44
C TYR A 511 8.18 -13.49 1.19
N ASN A 512 8.22 -13.72 2.50
CA ASN A 512 7.04 -13.86 3.37
C ASN A 512 7.13 -12.98 4.63
N PHE A 513 7.66 -11.75 4.50
CA PHE A 513 7.71 -10.81 5.62
C PHE A 513 6.29 -10.38 6.04
N ASP A 514 6.09 -10.12 7.34
CA ASP A 514 4.78 -9.77 7.91
C ASP A 514 4.15 -8.54 7.22
N PHE A 515 4.96 -7.57 6.79
CA PHE A 515 4.48 -6.38 6.08
C PHE A 515 4.04 -6.64 4.62
N ILE A 516 4.26 -7.85 4.08
CA ILE A 516 3.82 -8.23 2.73
C ILE A 516 2.39 -8.77 2.75
N GLY A 517 2.06 -9.67 3.68
CA GLY A 517 0.76 -10.35 3.70
C GLY A 517 0.47 -11.14 2.41
N SER A 518 -0.77 -11.07 1.93
CA SER A 518 -1.18 -11.64 0.64
C SER A 518 -0.77 -10.72 -0.50
N VAL A 519 -0.14 -11.25 -1.55
CA VAL A 519 0.18 -10.50 -2.76
C VAL A 519 -0.90 -10.78 -3.79
N ASN A 520 -1.66 -9.76 -4.17
CA ASN A 520 -2.81 -9.89 -5.05
C ASN A 520 -2.43 -9.66 -6.52
N THR A 521 -1.50 -8.73 -6.78
CA THR A 521 -1.03 -8.41 -8.14
C THR A 521 0.43 -7.95 -8.12
N ILE A 522 1.16 -8.18 -9.22
CA ILE A 522 2.57 -7.84 -9.38
C ILE A 522 2.81 -7.16 -10.73
N GLU A 523 3.50 -6.02 -10.71
CA GLU A 523 3.88 -5.29 -11.91
C GLU A 523 5.36 -4.90 -11.89
N ASN A 524 6.03 -4.90 -13.05
CA ASN A 524 7.42 -4.45 -13.17
C ASN A 524 7.50 -3.06 -13.75
N ILE A 525 8.03 -2.11 -12.96
CA ILE A 525 8.20 -0.72 -13.37
C ILE A 525 9.68 -0.34 -13.23
N GLY A 526 10.35 -0.23 -14.38
CA GLY A 526 11.77 0.06 -14.47
C GLY A 526 12.64 -1.00 -13.79
N LYS A 527 13.24 -0.66 -12.65
CA LYS A 527 14.14 -1.54 -11.87
C LYS A 527 13.49 -2.12 -10.61
N TYR A 528 12.21 -1.86 -10.40
CA TYR A 528 11.47 -2.23 -9.21
C TYR A 528 10.30 -3.13 -9.58
N ILE A 529 9.96 -4.02 -8.66
CA ILE A 529 8.69 -4.73 -8.69
C ILE A 529 7.74 -3.98 -7.77
N TRP A 530 6.54 -3.69 -8.26
CA TRP A 530 5.44 -3.14 -7.51
C TRP A 530 4.42 -4.25 -7.26
N MET A 531 3.85 -4.26 -6.07
CA MET A 531 2.95 -5.31 -5.61
C MET A 531 1.75 -4.68 -4.94
N GLY A 532 0.55 -5.05 -5.39
CA GLY A 532 -0.67 -4.81 -4.64
C GLY A 532 -0.81 -5.91 -3.60
N THR A 533 -0.89 -5.54 -2.32
CA THR A 533 -0.95 -6.51 -1.23
C THR A 533 -2.08 -6.22 -0.26
N SER A 534 -2.39 -7.18 0.62
CA SER A 534 -3.31 -6.97 1.73
C SER A 534 -2.85 -5.87 2.70
N GLU A 535 -1.55 -5.55 2.70
CA GLU A 535 -0.93 -4.56 3.58
C GLU A 535 -0.66 -3.20 2.92
N GLY A 536 -1.04 -3.01 1.66
CA GLY A 536 -0.84 -1.76 0.93
C GLY A 536 -0.12 -1.99 -0.40
N LEU A 537 0.39 -0.90 -0.97
CA LEU A 537 1.22 -0.94 -2.17
C LEU A 537 2.68 -1.11 -1.77
N ILE A 538 3.36 -2.12 -2.29
CA ILE A 538 4.76 -2.39 -1.98
C ILE A 538 5.63 -2.20 -3.20
N ARG A 539 6.75 -1.49 -3.05
CA ARG A 539 7.81 -1.38 -4.05
C ARG A 539 9.06 -2.11 -3.57
N PHE A 540 9.57 -3.03 -4.36
CA PHE A 540 10.73 -3.87 -4.04
C PHE A 540 11.88 -3.74 -5.05
N LYS A 541 13.08 -3.44 -4.54
CA LYS A 541 14.34 -3.40 -5.30
C LYS A 541 15.03 -4.76 -5.36
N TRP A 542 14.43 -5.68 -6.11
CA TRP A 542 14.81 -7.10 -6.12
C TRP A 542 16.21 -7.41 -6.69
N ARG A 543 16.74 -6.61 -7.63
CA ARG A 543 18.02 -6.91 -8.32
C ARG A 543 19.25 -6.90 -7.41
N LYS A 544 19.14 -6.32 -6.21
CA LYS A 544 20.21 -6.38 -5.20
C LYS A 544 20.33 -7.76 -4.53
N ASP A 545 19.28 -8.58 -4.62
CA ASP A 545 19.18 -9.90 -3.99
C ASP A 545 19.39 -11.03 -5.02
N LEU A 546 20.18 -10.77 -6.07
CA LEU A 546 20.48 -11.72 -7.15
C LEU A 546 21.59 -12.68 -6.81
#